data_AF-B4WW43-F1
#
_entry.id   AF-B4WW43-F1
#
_cell.length_a   1.000
_cell.length_b   1.000
_cell.length_c   1.000
_cell.angle_alpha   90.00
_cell.angle_beta   90.00
_cell.angle_gamma   90.00
#
_symmetry.space_group_name_H-M   'P 1'
#
loop_
_entity.id
_entity.type
_entity.pdbx_description
1 polymer ?
#
loop_
_entity_poly.entity_id
_entity_poly.type
_entity_poly.pdbx_seq_one_letter_code
_entity_poly.pdbx_strand_id
1 'polypeptide(L)'
;MISRYSHDELKAFVSGGLSTRIFDGERMTASVLATMVNYIRFYRDMDDGAQPFSFSQWAKHDNPEWLFLPIFEDDAEKYKPMVSAAFEMALRGMLSNENRWMKTAIVIDELGALNKLGSLNRLTVESRKFGGTLILGTQTDAQIDKVYGQYDTRIILQGTATKLILNCRDEQTAERFAKTIGKQERIDWMKGTHGGWIFRHGYSKTENLRETYLVLPSELQALPKLEGYLTIADGTPPARVKVEPKGYLQRAGRFVLKH
;
A
#
# COMPACT_ATOMS: atom_id res chain seq x y z
N MET A 1 -19.13 15.23 -20.61
CA MET A 1 -19.87 14.90 -21.87
C MET A 1 -20.93 13.76 -21.75
N ILE A 2 -20.66 12.58 -21.15
CA ILE A 2 -21.58 11.39 -21.19
C ILE A 2 -22.92 11.59 -20.45
N SER A 3 -23.00 12.47 -19.45
CA SER A 3 -24.19 12.67 -18.60
C SER A 3 -25.36 13.42 -19.27
N ARG A 4 -25.20 13.88 -20.51
CA ARG A 4 -26.21 14.67 -21.25
C ARG A 4 -26.85 13.92 -22.42
N TYR A 5 -26.44 12.68 -22.68
CA TYR A 5 -26.97 11.89 -23.80
C TYR A 5 -28.15 11.04 -23.35
N SER A 6 -29.19 11.00 -24.17
CA SER A 6 -30.33 10.08 -24.04
C SER A 6 -29.92 8.63 -24.29
N HIS A 7 -30.79 7.68 -23.92
CA HIS A 7 -30.55 6.24 -24.10
C HIS A 7 -30.23 5.89 -25.57
N ASP A 8 -30.97 6.49 -26.51
CA ASP A 8 -30.80 6.24 -27.93
C ASP A 8 -29.51 6.86 -28.49
N GLU A 9 -29.13 8.04 -28.01
CA GLU A 9 -27.86 8.67 -28.41
C GLU A 9 -26.64 7.89 -27.89
N LEU A 10 -26.72 7.36 -26.66
CA LEU A 10 -25.67 6.49 -26.13
C LEU A 10 -25.58 5.17 -26.90
N LYS A 11 -26.72 4.56 -27.25
CA LYS A 11 -26.78 3.34 -28.06
C LYS A 11 -26.18 3.55 -29.45
N ALA A 12 -26.47 4.70 -30.08
CA ALA A 12 -25.87 5.09 -31.35
C ALA A 12 -24.36 5.35 -31.21
N PHE A 13 -23.92 6.02 -30.15
CA PHE A 13 -22.50 6.33 -29.93
C PHE A 13 -21.63 5.09 -29.76
N VAL A 14 -22.13 4.05 -29.08
CA VAL A 14 -21.38 2.80 -28.89
C VAL A 14 -21.63 1.76 -29.99
N SER A 15 -22.44 2.09 -31.01
CA SER A 15 -22.81 1.16 -32.08
C SER A 15 -21.57 0.61 -32.80
N GLY A 16 -21.55 -0.71 -33.01
CA GLY A 16 -20.43 -1.42 -33.65
C GLY A 16 -19.28 -1.79 -32.71
N GLY A 17 -19.30 -1.29 -31.47
CA GLY A 17 -18.37 -1.70 -30.42
C GLY A 17 -18.90 -2.87 -29.58
N LEU A 18 -18.01 -3.49 -28.79
CA LEU A 18 -18.37 -4.54 -27.81
C LEU A 18 -19.47 -4.07 -26.83
N SER A 19 -19.52 -2.76 -26.56
CA SER A 19 -20.48 -2.12 -25.67
C SER A 19 -21.91 -2.04 -26.25
N THR A 20 -22.13 -2.34 -27.53
CA THR A 20 -23.50 -2.40 -28.11
C THR A 20 -24.37 -3.43 -27.40
N ARG A 21 -23.77 -4.56 -26.98
CA ARG A 21 -24.44 -5.65 -26.26
C ARG A 21 -25.04 -5.21 -24.92
N ILE A 22 -24.57 -4.08 -24.38
CA ILE A 22 -25.06 -3.48 -23.14
C ILE A 22 -26.47 -2.87 -23.32
N PHE A 23 -26.96 -2.76 -24.55
CA PHE A 23 -28.29 -2.22 -24.86
C PHE A 23 -29.29 -3.30 -25.32
N ASP A 24 -28.90 -4.58 -25.34
CA ASP A 24 -29.68 -5.66 -25.95
C ASP A 24 -30.07 -6.80 -24.97
N GLY A 25 -29.50 -6.86 -23.76
CA GLY A 25 -29.87 -7.85 -22.74
C GLY A 25 -30.49 -7.20 -21.50
N GLU A 26 -31.58 -7.72 -20.94
CA GLU A 26 -32.33 -6.98 -19.89
C GLU A 26 -31.81 -7.19 -18.46
N ARG A 27 -31.43 -8.42 -18.04
CA ARG A 27 -31.11 -8.71 -16.62
C ARG A 27 -29.61 -8.77 -16.29
N MET A 28 -28.81 -9.49 -17.08
CA MET A 28 -27.35 -9.61 -16.84
C MET A 28 -26.66 -8.26 -17.08
N THR A 29 -27.13 -7.53 -18.07
CA THR A 29 -26.62 -6.22 -18.48
C THR A 29 -26.89 -5.13 -17.45
N ALA A 30 -28.05 -5.13 -16.80
CA ALA A 30 -28.38 -4.18 -15.74
C ALA A 30 -27.43 -4.30 -14.55
N SER A 31 -27.03 -5.52 -14.17
CA SER A 31 -26.05 -5.76 -13.09
C SER A 31 -24.64 -5.29 -13.47
N VAL A 32 -24.20 -5.56 -14.70
CA VAL A 32 -22.91 -5.07 -15.23
C VAL A 32 -22.89 -3.54 -15.31
N LEU A 33 -23.97 -2.93 -15.79
CA LEU A 33 -24.13 -1.47 -15.84
C LEU A 33 -24.11 -0.84 -14.44
N ALA A 34 -24.84 -1.41 -13.48
CA ALA A 34 -24.85 -0.90 -12.12
C ALA A 34 -23.44 -0.92 -11.50
N THR A 35 -22.68 -1.98 -11.76
CA THR A 35 -21.27 -2.07 -11.36
C THR A 35 -20.42 -1.01 -12.06
N MET A 36 -20.53 -0.89 -13.39
CA MET A 36 -19.75 0.07 -14.18
C MET A 36 -20.02 1.52 -13.75
N VAL A 37 -21.29 1.86 -13.48
CA VAL A 37 -21.70 3.17 -12.98
C VAL A 37 -20.94 3.52 -11.71
N ASN A 38 -20.77 2.58 -10.77
CA ASN A 38 -19.99 2.84 -9.55
C ASN A 38 -18.52 3.19 -9.83
N TYR A 39 -17.92 2.62 -10.87
CA TYR A 39 -16.54 2.94 -11.26
C TYR A 39 -16.39 4.24 -12.04
N ILE A 40 -17.43 4.73 -12.73
CA ILE A 40 -17.34 5.93 -13.58
C ILE A 40 -18.09 7.15 -13.02
N ARG A 41 -18.76 7.03 -11.86
CA ARG A 41 -19.54 8.12 -11.23
C ARG A 41 -18.76 9.42 -11.06
N PHE A 42 -17.45 9.35 -10.86
CA PHE A 42 -16.58 10.52 -10.69
C PHE A 42 -16.47 11.39 -11.96
N TYR A 43 -16.70 10.83 -13.16
CA TYR A 43 -16.69 11.60 -14.42
C TYR A 43 -17.78 12.69 -14.46
N ARG A 44 -18.83 12.57 -13.64
CA ARG A 44 -19.90 13.58 -13.59
C ARG A 44 -19.43 14.92 -13.00
N ASP A 45 -18.39 14.88 -12.17
CA ASP A 45 -17.87 16.07 -11.48
C ASP A 45 -16.58 16.61 -12.14
N MET A 46 -16.11 15.97 -13.22
CA MET A 46 -14.95 16.44 -13.96
C MET A 46 -15.36 17.51 -14.96
N ASP A 47 -14.59 18.60 -14.98
CA ASP A 47 -14.78 19.71 -15.91
C ASP A 47 -14.27 19.33 -17.31
N ASP A 48 -15.11 19.56 -18.32
CA ASP A 48 -14.83 19.28 -19.73
C ASP A 48 -13.93 20.38 -20.37
N GLY A 49 -13.73 21.53 -19.70
CA GLY A 49 -13.03 22.70 -20.27
C GLY A 49 -11.54 22.85 -19.94
N ALA A 50 -10.96 21.93 -19.17
CA ALA A 50 -9.55 22.00 -18.78
C ALA A 50 -8.61 21.47 -19.88
N GLN A 51 -7.35 21.93 -19.89
CA GLN A 51 -6.31 21.34 -20.73
C GLN A 51 -6.17 19.85 -20.42
N PRO A 52 -6.12 18.97 -21.44
CA PRO A 52 -6.03 17.54 -21.22
C PRO A 52 -4.73 17.17 -20.52
N PHE A 53 -4.83 16.44 -19.42
CA PHE A 53 -3.68 15.90 -18.69
C PHE A 53 -3.61 14.38 -18.84
N SER A 54 -2.40 13.85 -19.04
CA SER A 54 -2.16 12.42 -19.17
C SER A 54 -1.20 11.92 -18.09
N PHE A 55 -1.72 11.17 -17.12
CA PHE A 55 -0.93 10.53 -16.07
C PHE A 55 0.16 9.61 -16.62
N SER A 56 -0.13 8.86 -17.68
CA SER A 56 0.83 7.94 -18.29
C SER A 56 1.94 8.68 -19.02
N GLN A 57 1.63 9.74 -19.78
CA GLN A 57 2.68 10.53 -20.44
C GLN A 57 3.53 11.28 -19.41
N TRP A 58 2.90 11.86 -18.38
CA TRP A 58 3.61 12.52 -17.29
C TRP A 58 4.63 11.57 -16.64
N ALA A 59 4.23 10.34 -16.34
CA ALA A 59 5.08 9.37 -15.66
C ALA A 59 6.09 8.64 -16.57
N LYS A 60 5.86 8.65 -17.89
CA LYS A 60 6.76 8.06 -18.90
C LYS A 60 8.05 8.87 -19.06
N HIS A 61 7.96 10.18 -18.90
CA HIS A 61 9.09 11.09 -19.08
C HIS A 61 9.77 11.43 -17.75
N ASP A 62 11.01 11.90 -17.85
CA ASP A 62 11.74 12.40 -16.69
C ASP A 62 11.21 13.80 -16.35
N ASN A 63 10.36 13.87 -15.33
CA ASN A 63 9.71 15.08 -14.86
C ASN A 63 10.15 15.42 -13.42
N PRO A 64 10.74 16.61 -13.16
CA PRO A 64 11.15 17.03 -11.83
C PRO A 64 10.00 17.51 -10.93
N GLU A 65 8.80 17.70 -11.48
CA GLU A 65 7.64 18.21 -10.77
C GLU A 65 6.98 17.13 -9.91
N TRP A 66 6.28 17.56 -8.86
CA TRP A 66 5.44 16.67 -8.05
C TRP A 66 3.99 16.71 -8.55
N LEU A 67 3.42 15.53 -8.73
CA LEU A 67 1.99 15.37 -8.96
C LEU A 67 1.31 14.98 -7.65
N PHE A 68 0.36 15.80 -7.20
CA PHE A 68 -0.43 15.55 -6.00
C PHE A 68 -1.86 15.15 -6.37
N LEU A 69 -2.35 14.07 -5.77
CA LEU A 69 -3.72 13.58 -5.93
C LEU A 69 -4.46 13.65 -4.59
N PRO A 70 -4.83 14.87 -4.11
CA PRO A 70 -5.54 15.00 -2.85
C PRO A 70 -6.97 14.47 -2.96
N ILE A 71 -7.43 13.75 -1.94
CA ILE A 71 -8.82 13.30 -1.82
C ILE A 71 -9.34 13.76 -0.45
N PHE A 72 -10.60 14.20 -0.40
CA PHE A 72 -11.30 14.38 0.88
C PHE A 72 -11.70 13.03 1.45
N GLU A 73 -11.58 12.85 2.76
CA GLU A 73 -11.95 11.62 3.44
C GLU A 73 -13.43 11.27 3.18
N ASP A 74 -14.30 12.27 3.20
CA ASP A 74 -15.74 12.13 2.94
C ASP A 74 -16.06 11.67 1.49
N ASP A 75 -15.17 11.97 0.54
CA ASP A 75 -15.34 11.60 -0.87
C ASP A 75 -14.43 10.43 -1.30
N ALA A 76 -13.71 9.82 -0.36
CA ALA A 76 -12.70 8.80 -0.67
C ALA A 76 -13.29 7.64 -1.47
N GLU A 77 -14.46 7.12 -1.07
CA GLU A 77 -15.10 6.01 -1.77
C GLU A 77 -15.56 6.38 -3.19
N LYS A 78 -16.00 7.63 -3.38
CA LYS A 78 -16.47 8.15 -4.67
C LYS A 78 -15.33 8.34 -5.66
N TYR A 79 -14.19 8.87 -5.21
CA TYR A 79 -13.03 9.15 -6.07
C TYR A 79 -11.97 8.06 -6.06
N LYS A 80 -12.10 7.02 -5.22
CA LYS A 80 -11.22 5.85 -5.20
C LYS A 80 -10.99 5.25 -6.60
N PRO A 81 -12.03 5.02 -7.44
CA PRO A 81 -11.81 4.55 -8.82
C PRO A 81 -10.94 5.47 -9.65
N MET A 82 -11.15 6.79 -9.56
CA MET A 82 -10.38 7.80 -10.29
C MET A 82 -8.91 7.79 -9.89
N VAL A 83 -8.64 7.86 -8.59
CA VAL A 83 -7.26 7.93 -8.08
C VAL A 83 -6.52 6.62 -8.33
N SER A 84 -7.21 5.49 -8.19
CA SER A 84 -6.63 4.18 -8.56
C SER A 84 -6.29 4.13 -10.06
N ALA A 85 -7.15 4.65 -10.93
CA ALA A 85 -6.88 4.72 -12.36
C ALA A 85 -5.71 5.66 -12.68
N ALA A 86 -5.62 6.81 -12.00
CA ALA A 86 -4.51 7.75 -12.15
C ALA A 86 -3.17 7.11 -11.79
N PHE A 87 -3.10 6.41 -10.63
CA PHE A 87 -1.91 5.64 -10.25
C PHE A 87 -1.61 4.53 -11.25
N GLU A 88 -2.59 3.73 -11.66
CA GLU A 88 -2.37 2.65 -12.65
C GLU A 88 -1.84 3.19 -13.98
N MET A 89 -2.38 4.32 -14.46
CA MET A 89 -1.88 4.97 -15.69
C MET A 89 -0.45 5.49 -15.52
N ALA A 90 -0.13 6.11 -14.38
CA ALA A 90 1.24 6.55 -14.08
C ALA A 90 2.21 5.36 -14.02
N LEU A 91 1.85 4.28 -13.32
CA LEU A 91 2.64 3.05 -13.23
C LEU A 91 2.91 2.45 -14.62
N ARG A 92 1.88 2.37 -15.48
CA ARG A 92 2.04 1.92 -16.88
C ARG A 92 2.94 2.83 -17.69
N GLY A 93 2.83 4.14 -17.51
CA GLY A 93 3.71 5.13 -18.12
C GLY A 93 5.17 4.85 -17.77
N MET A 94 5.46 4.64 -16.49
CA MET A 94 6.81 4.30 -16.01
C MET A 94 7.32 2.98 -16.58
N LEU A 95 6.49 1.92 -16.54
CA LEU A 95 6.84 0.60 -17.08
C LEU A 95 7.00 0.57 -18.61
N SER A 96 6.74 1.68 -19.30
CA SER A 96 6.91 1.82 -20.75
C SER A 96 8.23 2.48 -21.17
N ASN A 97 9.01 3.00 -20.23
CA ASN A 97 10.29 3.65 -20.51
C ASN A 97 11.41 3.11 -19.62
N GLU A 98 12.32 2.36 -20.24
CA GLU A 98 13.50 1.79 -19.59
C GLU A 98 14.68 2.77 -19.54
N ASN A 99 14.68 3.79 -20.41
CA ASN A 99 15.77 4.75 -20.55
C ASN A 99 15.50 6.00 -19.71
N ARG A 100 15.50 5.83 -18.38
CA ARG A 100 15.30 6.92 -17.42
C ARG A 100 16.58 7.21 -16.66
N TRP A 101 16.91 8.49 -16.53
CA TRP A 101 18.02 8.93 -15.68
C TRP A 101 17.53 9.44 -14.32
N MET A 102 16.27 9.88 -14.24
CA MET A 102 15.65 10.34 -13.00
C MET A 102 14.87 9.23 -12.29
N LYS A 103 15.06 9.10 -10.97
CA LYS A 103 14.19 8.24 -10.15
C LYS A 103 12.86 8.94 -9.86
N THR A 104 11.76 8.23 -10.01
CA THR A 104 10.41 8.71 -9.64
C THR A 104 9.96 8.03 -8.37
N ALA A 105 9.70 8.82 -7.32
CA ALA A 105 9.05 8.32 -6.11
C ALA A 105 7.54 8.23 -6.33
N ILE A 106 6.95 7.10 -5.96
CA ILE A 106 5.51 6.89 -5.92
C ILE A 106 5.14 6.69 -4.46
N VAL A 107 4.43 7.66 -3.91
CA VAL A 107 4.01 7.67 -2.51
C VAL A 107 2.52 7.39 -2.45
N ILE A 108 2.16 6.28 -1.80
CA ILE A 108 0.78 5.90 -1.52
C ILE A 108 0.68 5.78 -0.01
N ASP A 109 -0.08 6.67 0.62
CA ASP A 109 -0.23 6.77 2.07
C ASP A 109 -1.00 5.58 2.67
N GLU A 110 -2.04 5.11 1.97
CA GLU A 110 -2.78 3.90 2.31
C GLU A 110 -3.07 3.06 1.06
N LEU A 111 -2.28 2.00 0.85
CA LEU A 111 -2.43 1.13 -0.30
C LEU A 111 -3.77 0.38 -0.32
N GLY A 112 -4.29 -0.01 0.84
CA GLY A 112 -5.58 -0.70 0.98
C GLY A 112 -6.79 0.17 0.64
N ALA A 113 -6.62 1.49 0.60
CA ALA A 113 -7.66 2.44 0.20
C ALA A 113 -7.89 2.45 -1.31
N LEU A 114 -6.94 1.97 -2.12
CA LEU A 114 -7.04 1.93 -3.58
C LEU A 114 -7.71 0.64 -4.09
N ASN A 115 -8.15 0.67 -5.35
CA ASN A 115 -8.44 -0.54 -6.11
C ASN A 115 -7.11 -1.22 -6.50
N LYS A 116 -7.18 -2.50 -6.83
CA LYS A 116 -6.01 -3.28 -7.24
C LYS A 116 -5.30 -2.61 -8.41
N LEU A 117 -4.08 -2.15 -8.17
CA LEU A 117 -3.19 -1.60 -9.19
C LEU A 117 -2.45 -2.76 -9.87
N GLY A 118 -2.90 -3.14 -11.07
CA GLY A 118 -2.36 -4.29 -11.81
C GLY A 118 -0.87 -4.16 -12.14
N SER A 119 -0.38 -2.94 -12.32
CA SER A 119 1.01 -2.67 -12.66
C SER A 119 1.95 -2.63 -11.43
N LEU A 120 1.41 -2.63 -10.21
CA LEU A 120 2.20 -2.41 -8.99
C LEU A 120 3.20 -3.54 -8.75
N ASN A 121 2.78 -4.81 -8.81
CA ASN A 121 3.67 -5.95 -8.56
C ASN A 121 4.87 -5.97 -9.50
N ARG A 122 4.62 -5.70 -10.79
CA ARG A 122 5.68 -5.62 -11.79
C ARG A 122 6.65 -4.51 -11.46
N LEU A 123 6.15 -3.32 -11.10
CA LEU A 123 7.04 -2.22 -10.71
C LEU A 123 7.80 -2.53 -9.42
N THR A 124 7.20 -3.22 -8.44
CA THR A 124 7.91 -3.64 -7.22
C THR A 124 9.16 -4.47 -7.56
N VAL A 125 9.01 -5.44 -8.46
CA VAL A 125 10.09 -6.35 -8.87
C VAL A 125 11.08 -5.68 -9.82
N GLU A 126 10.60 -4.93 -10.82
CA GLU A 126 11.41 -4.32 -11.88
C GLU A 126 11.75 -2.84 -11.58
N SER A 127 11.55 -2.37 -10.35
CA SER A 127 11.73 -0.97 -9.93
C SER A 127 13.07 -0.36 -10.36
N ARG A 128 14.16 -1.13 -10.20
CA ARG A 128 15.52 -0.74 -10.59
C ARG A 128 15.65 -0.46 -12.09
N LYS A 129 14.93 -1.21 -12.92
CA LYS A 129 14.96 -1.09 -14.38
C LYS A 129 14.21 0.15 -14.87
N PHE A 130 13.11 0.53 -14.21
CA PHE A 130 12.25 1.65 -14.61
C PHE A 130 12.42 2.91 -13.75
N GLY A 131 13.43 2.95 -12.87
CA GLY A 131 13.71 4.10 -12.00
C GLY A 131 12.61 4.39 -10.97
N GLY A 132 11.74 3.43 -10.65
CA GLY A 132 10.66 3.60 -9.69
C GLY A 132 11.12 3.41 -8.24
N THR A 133 10.66 4.26 -7.33
CA THR A 133 10.84 4.09 -5.88
C THR A 133 9.47 4.10 -5.20
N LEU A 134 9.03 2.94 -4.71
CA LEU A 134 7.74 2.78 -4.04
C LEU A 134 7.86 3.13 -2.56
N ILE A 135 6.99 4.01 -2.07
CA ILE A 135 6.80 4.31 -0.66
C ILE A 135 5.33 4.05 -0.35
N LEU A 136 5.07 2.94 0.33
CA LEU A 136 3.72 2.41 0.54
C LEU A 136 3.41 2.38 2.02
N GLY A 137 2.32 3.04 2.42
CA GLY A 137 1.74 2.91 3.75
C GLY A 137 0.57 1.93 3.75
N THR A 138 0.40 1.25 4.88
CA THR A 138 -0.77 0.41 5.16
C THR A 138 -0.96 0.30 6.67
N GLN A 139 -2.21 0.23 7.12
CA GLN A 139 -2.52 -0.04 8.53
C GLN A 139 -2.38 -1.52 8.89
N THR A 140 -2.85 -2.41 8.02
CA THR A 140 -2.77 -3.86 8.23
C THR A 140 -2.48 -4.58 6.91
N ASP A 141 -1.78 -5.69 7.01
CA ASP A 141 -1.53 -6.57 5.86
C ASP A 141 -2.84 -7.20 5.32
N ALA A 142 -3.84 -7.41 6.19
CA ALA A 142 -5.16 -7.88 5.79
C ALA A 142 -5.88 -6.94 4.81
N GLN A 143 -5.66 -5.61 4.91
CA GLN A 143 -6.21 -4.65 3.95
C GLN A 143 -5.58 -4.84 2.56
N ILE A 144 -4.28 -5.11 2.49
CA ILE A 144 -3.61 -5.41 1.23
C ILE A 144 -4.11 -6.76 0.69
N ASP A 145 -4.21 -7.79 1.54
CA ASP A 145 -4.73 -9.11 1.16
C ASP A 145 -6.13 -9.05 0.58
N LYS A 146 -7.00 -8.19 1.12
CA LYS A 146 -8.35 -7.97 0.60
C LYS A 146 -8.36 -7.42 -0.84
N VAL A 147 -7.40 -6.55 -1.18
CA VAL A 147 -7.33 -5.89 -2.50
C VAL A 147 -6.53 -6.70 -3.51
N TYR A 148 -5.40 -7.27 -3.09
CA TYR A 148 -4.43 -7.90 -3.97
C TYR A 148 -4.46 -9.43 -3.92
N GLY A 149 -4.91 -10.01 -2.81
CA GLY A 149 -4.78 -11.44 -2.49
C GLY A 149 -3.44 -11.76 -1.83
N GLN A 150 -3.40 -12.81 -1.02
CA GLN A 150 -2.24 -13.18 -0.19
C GLN A 150 -0.92 -13.32 -0.97
N TYR A 151 -0.98 -13.89 -2.18
CA TYR A 151 0.19 -14.09 -3.02
C TYR A 151 0.81 -12.75 -3.46
N ASP A 152 -0.01 -11.84 -3.99
CA ASP A 152 0.43 -10.54 -4.46
C ASP A 152 0.86 -9.64 -3.29
N THR A 153 0.16 -9.68 -2.15
CA THR A 153 0.61 -9.02 -0.92
C THR A 153 2.00 -9.47 -0.51
N ARG A 154 2.27 -10.79 -0.58
CA ARG A 154 3.60 -11.32 -0.26
C ARG A 154 4.66 -10.75 -1.21
N ILE A 155 4.37 -10.62 -2.51
CA ILE A 155 5.29 -9.99 -3.48
C ILE A 155 5.56 -8.52 -3.10
N ILE A 156 4.50 -7.76 -2.80
CA ILE A 156 4.62 -6.34 -2.42
C ILE A 156 5.46 -6.19 -1.15
N LEU A 157 5.15 -6.95 -0.11
CA LEU A 157 5.88 -6.91 1.16
C LEU A 157 7.31 -7.43 1.02
N GLN A 158 7.59 -8.41 0.18
CA GLN A 158 8.97 -8.89 -0.03
C GLN A 158 9.80 -7.91 -0.88
N GLY A 159 9.21 -7.34 -1.93
CA GLY A 159 9.92 -6.42 -2.81
C GLY A 159 10.19 -5.04 -2.19
N THR A 160 9.50 -4.68 -1.11
CA THR A 160 9.76 -3.47 -0.31
C THR A 160 10.90 -3.72 0.68
N ALA A 161 12.15 -3.59 0.24
CA ALA A 161 13.34 -3.93 1.05
C ALA A 161 13.44 -3.21 2.40
N THR A 162 13.00 -1.95 2.48
CA THR A 162 12.99 -1.15 3.70
C THR A 162 11.59 -1.13 4.29
N LYS A 163 11.46 -1.40 5.59
CA LYS A 163 10.18 -1.37 6.31
C LYS A 163 10.32 -0.59 7.61
N LEU A 164 9.37 0.29 7.85
CA LEU A 164 9.14 0.92 9.15
C LEU A 164 7.89 0.30 9.74
N ILE A 165 8.05 -0.47 10.82
CA ILE A 165 6.97 -1.14 11.53
C ILE A 165 6.67 -0.32 12.79
N LEU A 166 5.51 0.33 12.82
CA LEU A 166 5.04 1.10 13.97
C LEU A 166 4.10 0.24 14.85
N ASN A 167 3.52 0.86 15.88
CA ASN A 167 2.50 0.23 16.73
C ASN A 167 1.42 -0.47 15.89
N CYS A 168 1.26 -1.77 16.10
CA CYS A 168 0.26 -2.59 15.42
C CYS A 168 -0.63 -3.25 16.47
N ARG A 169 -1.94 -2.99 16.42
CA ARG A 169 -2.90 -3.51 17.42
C ARG A 169 -3.42 -4.91 17.11
N ASP A 170 -3.39 -5.30 15.84
CA ASP A 170 -3.88 -6.60 15.38
C ASP A 170 -2.85 -7.70 15.70
N GLU A 171 -3.31 -8.82 16.26
CA GLU A 171 -2.44 -9.93 16.66
C GLU A 171 -1.77 -10.61 15.46
N GLN A 172 -2.52 -10.85 14.38
CA GLN A 172 -1.99 -11.56 13.20
C GLN A 172 -0.98 -10.69 12.46
N THR A 173 -1.29 -9.41 12.28
CA THR A 173 -0.38 -8.43 11.69
C THR A 173 0.87 -8.28 12.56
N ALA A 174 0.74 -8.18 13.89
CA ALA A 174 1.88 -8.10 14.81
C ALA A 174 2.76 -9.34 14.74
N GLU A 175 2.18 -10.55 14.66
CA GLU A 175 2.94 -11.79 14.51
C GLU A 175 3.69 -11.83 13.17
N ARG A 176 3.04 -11.42 12.08
CA ARG A 176 3.68 -11.34 10.75
C ARG A 176 4.83 -10.34 10.73
N PHE A 177 4.66 -9.20 11.38
CA PHE A 177 5.69 -8.17 11.48
C PHE A 177 6.84 -8.60 12.39
N ALA A 178 6.57 -9.26 13.51
CA ALA A 178 7.60 -9.89 14.34
C ALA A 178 8.43 -10.93 13.54
N LYS A 179 7.77 -11.76 12.73
CA LYS A 179 8.44 -12.68 11.79
C LYS A 179 9.30 -11.94 10.76
N THR A 180 8.84 -10.78 10.30
CA THR A 180 9.57 -9.96 9.32
C THR A 180 10.80 -9.29 9.94
N ILE A 181 10.72 -8.86 11.20
CA ILE A 181 11.87 -8.33 11.96
C ILE A 181 12.91 -9.42 12.19
N GLY A 182 12.45 -10.64 12.51
CA GLY A 182 13.28 -11.83 12.61
C GLY A 182 13.22 -12.50 13.97
N LYS A 183 14.02 -13.56 14.09
CA LYS A 183 14.15 -14.37 15.30
C LYS A 183 15.59 -14.34 15.81
N GLN A 184 15.76 -14.65 17.08
CA GLN A 184 17.03 -14.78 17.76
C GLN A 184 17.04 -16.06 18.59
N GLU A 185 18.21 -16.64 18.77
CA GLU A 185 18.42 -17.72 19.73
C GLU A 185 18.63 -17.11 21.12
N ARG A 186 17.89 -17.61 22.11
CA ARG A 186 18.01 -17.23 23.50
C ARG A 186 18.42 -18.45 24.32
N ILE A 187 19.46 -18.29 25.12
CA ILE A 187 19.89 -19.30 26.09
C ILE A 187 19.22 -18.96 27.42
N ASP A 188 18.27 -19.79 27.83
CA ASP A 188 17.63 -19.68 29.13
C ASP A 188 18.34 -20.59 30.14
N TRP A 189 18.81 -19.99 31.23
CA TRP A 189 19.45 -20.69 32.33
C TRP A 189 18.43 -21.00 33.42
N MET A 190 18.05 -22.26 33.57
CA MET A 190 17.24 -22.69 34.72
C MET A 190 18.16 -23.11 35.86
N LYS A 191 18.04 -22.44 37.00
CA LYS A 191 18.71 -22.83 38.26
C LYS A 191 17.70 -23.56 39.13
N GLY A 192 17.93 -24.84 39.38
CA GLY A 192 17.18 -25.62 40.36
C GLY A 192 17.95 -25.71 41.67
N THR A 193 17.34 -25.30 42.79
CA THR A 193 17.92 -25.47 44.13
C THR A 193 17.21 -26.64 44.81
N HIS A 194 17.96 -27.71 45.10
CA HIS A 194 17.43 -28.85 45.85
C HIS A 194 17.84 -28.70 47.32
N GLY A 195 16.89 -28.42 48.20
CA GLY A 195 17.08 -28.40 49.65
C GLY A 195 16.75 -29.77 50.25
N GLY A 196 17.77 -30.58 50.55
CA GLY A 196 17.67 -31.79 51.37
C GLY A 196 18.33 -31.58 52.73
N TRP A 197 17.68 -32.03 53.81
CA TRP A 197 17.91 -31.67 55.22
C TRP A 197 19.28 -31.98 55.85
N ILE A 198 20.32 -32.39 55.12
CA ILE A 198 21.67 -32.60 55.69
C ILE A 198 22.73 -32.20 54.65
N PHE A 199 23.23 -30.96 54.77
CA PHE A 199 24.52 -30.43 54.27
C PHE A 199 25.06 -30.86 52.88
N ARG A 200 24.23 -30.86 51.82
CA ARG A 200 24.76 -30.82 50.45
C ARG A 200 23.88 -29.98 49.53
N HIS A 201 24.27 -28.72 49.33
CA HIS A 201 23.65 -27.86 48.31
C HIS A 201 24.17 -28.29 46.93
N GLY A 202 23.42 -29.13 46.24
CA GLY A 202 23.64 -29.43 44.82
C GLY A 202 23.04 -28.31 43.97
N TYR A 203 23.87 -27.59 43.22
CA TYR A 203 23.41 -26.65 42.20
C TYR A 203 23.33 -27.40 40.87
N SER A 204 22.13 -27.52 40.31
CA SER A 204 21.95 -27.95 38.93
C SER A 204 21.71 -26.72 38.05
N LYS A 205 22.47 -26.62 36.97
CA LYS A 205 22.33 -25.58 35.94
C LYS A 205 22.06 -26.28 34.62
N THR A 206 20.84 -26.15 34.12
CA THR A 206 20.47 -26.68 32.80
C THR A 206 20.43 -25.52 31.81
N GLU A 207 21.09 -25.71 30.68
CA GLU A 207 21.11 -24.79 29.56
C GLU A 207 20.05 -25.22 28.54
N ASN A 208 19.11 -24.33 28.22
CA ASN A 208 18.11 -24.57 27.18
C ASN A 208 18.26 -23.49 26.10
N LEU A 209 18.67 -23.90 24.89
CA LEU A 209 18.66 -23.05 23.71
C LEU A 209 17.25 -23.02 23.12
N ARG A 210 16.67 -21.82 22.97
CA ARG A 210 15.33 -21.64 22.39
C ARG A 210 15.34 -20.53 21.34
N GLU A 211 14.77 -20.82 20.18
CA GLU A 211 14.48 -19.79 19.17
C GLU A 211 13.26 -18.95 19.63
N THR A 212 13.42 -17.63 19.67
CA THR A 212 12.35 -16.68 20.02
C THR A 212 12.36 -15.50 19.04
N TYR A 213 11.29 -14.70 19.00
CA TYR A 213 11.27 -13.48 18.20
C TYR A 213 12.33 -12.49 18.69
N LEU A 214 12.95 -11.76 17.77
CA LEU A 214 13.81 -10.63 18.14
C LEU A 214 13.00 -9.55 18.88
N VAL A 215 11.77 -9.33 18.42
CA VAL A 215 10.76 -8.46 19.05
C VAL A 215 9.47 -9.24 19.12
N LEU A 216 8.90 -9.38 20.32
CA LEU A 216 7.66 -10.12 20.51
C LEU A 216 6.47 -9.38 19.85
N PRO A 217 5.45 -10.11 19.36
CA PRO A 217 4.23 -9.48 18.85
C PRO A 217 3.56 -8.55 19.88
N SER A 218 3.58 -8.93 21.16
CA SER A 218 3.06 -8.11 22.26
C SER A 218 3.88 -6.83 22.49
N GLU A 219 5.19 -6.85 22.25
CA GLU A 219 6.03 -5.65 22.31
C GLU A 219 5.68 -4.68 21.18
N LEU A 220 5.40 -5.19 19.97
CA LEU A 220 4.91 -4.37 18.85
C LEU A 220 3.55 -3.74 19.16
N GLN A 221 2.64 -4.48 19.79
CA GLN A 221 1.34 -3.98 20.24
C GLN A 221 1.44 -2.92 21.34
N ALA A 222 2.45 -3.02 22.19
CA ALA A 222 2.70 -2.10 23.30
C ALA A 222 3.54 -0.87 22.90
N LEU A 223 4.00 -0.77 21.65
CA LEU A 223 4.83 0.35 21.20
C LEU A 223 4.14 1.71 21.43
N PRO A 224 4.83 2.71 22.00
CA PRO A 224 4.31 4.07 22.07
C PRO A 224 4.01 4.65 20.69
N LYS A 225 3.18 5.70 20.65
CA LYS A 225 2.96 6.46 19.42
C LYS A 225 4.29 6.98 18.89
N LEU A 226 4.45 6.92 17.57
CA LEU A 226 5.63 7.37 16.83
C LEU A 226 6.92 6.59 17.16
N GLU A 227 6.81 5.42 17.79
CA GLU A 227 7.94 4.50 17.95
C GLU A 227 7.70 3.24 17.12
N GLY A 228 8.80 2.63 16.69
CA GLY A 228 8.76 1.45 15.83
C GLY A 228 10.10 0.79 15.62
N TYR A 229 10.14 -0.12 14.65
CA TYR A 229 11.33 -0.82 14.21
C TYR A 229 11.58 -0.55 12.73
N LEU A 230 12.81 -0.19 12.40
CA LEU A 230 13.29 -0.04 11.03
C LEU A 230 14.07 -1.29 10.66
N THR A 231 13.67 -1.94 9.57
CA THR A 231 14.38 -3.08 8.97
C THR A 231 14.79 -2.72 7.55
N ILE A 232 16.04 -2.98 7.20
CA ILE A 232 16.57 -2.75 5.85
C ILE A 232 17.16 -4.07 5.37
N ALA A 233 16.75 -4.54 4.18
CA ALA A 233 17.26 -5.77 3.59
C ALA A 233 18.66 -5.61 2.97
N ASP A 234 19.61 -5.08 3.74
CA ASP A 234 21.02 -4.86 3.37
C ASP A 234 22.01 -5.53 4.34
N GLY A 235 21.50 -6.29 5.32
CA GLY A 235 22.30 -6.94 6.36
C GLY A 235 22.41 -6.12 7.65
N THR A 236 21.88 -4.88 7.67
CA THR A 236 21.82 -4.07 8.89
C THR A 236 20.84 -4.70 9.90
N PRO A 237 21.23 -4.88 11.18
CA PRO A 237 20.31 -5.35 12.21
C PRO A 237 19.09 -4.43 12.35
N PRO A 238 17.90 -4.97 12.66
CA PRO A 238 16.72 -4.16 12.97
C PRO A 238 16.99 -3.15 14.10
N ALA A 239 16.58 -1.91 13.90
CA ALA A 239 16.78 -0.84 14.87
C ALA A 239 15.44 -0.33 15.40
N ARG A 240 15.33 -0.15 16.72
CA ARG A 240 14.21 0.60 17.30
C ARG A 240 14.41 2.09 17.00
N VAL A 241 13.37 2.73 16.47
CA VAL A 241 13.41 4.13 16.02
C VAL A 241 12.24 4.91 16.62
N LYS A 242 12.45 6.22 16.77
CA LYS A 242 11.42 7.18 17.13
C LYS A 242 11.26 8.18 15.98
N VAL A 243 10.04 8.32 15.51
CA VAL A 243 9.65 9.27 14.46
C VAL A 243 9.36 10.61 15.14
N GLU A 244 10.09 11.65 14.74
CA GLU A 244 9.86 13.00 15.23
C GLU A 244 9.13 13.82 14.17
N PRO A 245 7.83 14.15 14.38
CA PRO A 245 7.08 14.95 13.43
C PRO A 245 7.69 16.33 13.34
N LYS A 246 8.10 16.72 12.14
CA LYS A 246 8.56 18.07 11.86
C LYS A 246 7.41 18.89 11.29
N GLY A 247 7.17 20.06 11.88
CA GLY A 247 6.26 21.05 11.30
C GLY A 247 6.86 21.64 10.02
N TYR A 248 6.04 21.76 8.98
CA TYR A 248 6.42 22.41 7.72
C TYR A 248 5.56 23.64 7.51
N LEU A 249 6.16 24.71 6.97
CA LEU A 249 5.43 25.91 6.57
C LEU A 249 4.46 25.57 5.43
N GLN A 250 3.21 26.00 5.57
CA GLN A 250 2.22 25.83 4.51
C GLN A 250 2.60 26.70 3.30
N ARG A 251 2.89 26.06 2.16
CA ARG A 251 3.27 26.75 0.90
C ARG A 251 2.12 26.95 -0.07
N ALA A 252 1.04 26.18 0.07
CA ALA A 252 -0.13 26.24 -0.78
C ALA A 252 -1.40 25.97 0.06
N GLY A 253 -2.54 26.49 -0.40
CA GLY A 253 -3.83 26.11 0.15
C GLY A 253 -4.03 24.60 0.01
N ARG A 254 -4.50 23.93 1.06
CA ARG A 254 -4.78 22.48 1.01
C ARG A 254 -5.82 22.15 -0.07
N PHE A 255 -6.80 23.05 -0.21
CA PHE A 255 -7.85 22.98 -1.22
C PHE A 255 -8.16 24.38 -1.72
N VAL A 256 -8.45 24.49 -3.01
CA VAL A 256 -8.94 25.72 -3.64
C VAL A 256 -10.29 25.37 -4.24
N LEU A 257 -11.36 25.89 -3.65
CA LEU A 257 -12.71 25.69 -4.18
C LEU A 257 -12.80 26.36 -5.55
N LYS A 258 -13.27 25.61 -6.53
CA LYS A 258 -13.57 26.15 -7.86
C LYS A 258 -14.91 26.88 -7.75
N HIS A 259 -14.87 28.20 -7.89
CA HIS A 259 -16.07 29.05 -7.94
C HIS A 259 -16.79 28.91 -9.28
#